data_AF-A0A395NQZ5-F1
#
_entry.id   AF-A0A395NQZ5-F1
#
_cell.length_a   1.000
_cell.length_b   1.000
_cell.length_c   1.000
_cell.angle_alpha   90.00
_cell.angle_beta   90.00
_cell.angle_gamma   90.00
#
_symmetry.space_group_name_H-M   'P 1'
#
loop_
_entity.id
_entity.type
_entity.pdbx_description
1 polymer ?
#
loop_
_entity_poly.entity_id
_entity_poly.type
_entity_poly.pdbx_seq_one_letter_code
_entity_poly.pdbx_strand_id
1 'polypeptide(L)'
;MVEEAERRGELKAGMTIVEATGGSTGASLAFVSAVKGYRFLVACSDAFSKEKLRTISSLGAEVNLVHSPSGKFTADLIPSIVRRAEELSRAEGHYYTNQFHNNDALIGYATIGHELTSQFSDGIDAFCGAVGTAGMVTGVARVLRSKYPSTKIVVLEPAESPLLTE
;
A
#
# COMPACT_ATOMS: atom_id res chain seq x y z
N MET A 1 0.36 3.50 8.58
CA MET A 1 -0.27 4.57 7.77
C MET A 1 -1.40 5.22 8.55
N VAL A 2 -2.56 4.57 8.74
CA VAL A 2 -3.71 5.18 9.44
C VAL A 2 -3.39 5.55 10.89
N GLU A 3 -2.94 4.59 11.70
CA GLU A 3 -2.66 4.83 13.13
C GLU A 3 -1.54 5.85 13.36
N GLU A 4 -0.54 5.86 12.49
CA GLU A 4 0.54 6.85 12.55
C GLU A 4 0.06 8.26 12.20
N ALA A 5 -0.86 8.39 11.23
CA ALA A 5 -1.52 9.66 10.91
C ALA A 5 -2.43 10.14 12.05
N GLU A 6 -3.15 9.23 12.71
CA GLU A 6 -3.93 9.51 13.92
C GLU A 6 -3.02 10.04 15.04
N ARG A 7 -1.88 9.36 15.27
CA ARG A 7 -0.90 9.74 16.29
C ARG A 7 -0.29 11.11 16.05
N ARG A 8 -0.06 11.47 14.78
CA ARG A 8 0.41 12.82 14.38
C ARG A 8 -0.71 13.87 14.34
N GLY A 9 -1.97 13.48 14.51
CA GLY A 9 -3.13 14.37 14.44
C GLY A 9 -3.47 14.86 13.03
N GLU A 10 -2.87 14.26 12.01
CA GLU A 10 -3.12 14.52 10.58
C GLU A 10 -4.46 13.93 10.13
N LEU A 11 -4.87 12.83 10.77
CA LEU A 11 -6.13 12.15 10.53
C LEU A 11 -6.99 12.19 11.81
N LYS A 12 -8.23 12.68 11.68
CA LYS A 12 -9.18 12.90 12.78
C LYS A 12 -10.53 12.28 12.46
N ALA A 13 -11.30 11.92 13.49
CA ALA A 13 -12.60 11.27 13.33
C ALA A 13 -13.51 11.99 12.31
N GLY A 14 -14.17 11.22 11.44
CA GLY A 14 -15.05 11.75 10.39
C GLY A 14 -14.35 12.27 9.13
N MET A 15 -13.01 12.33 9.11
CA MET A 15 -12.25 12.65 7.88
C MET A 15 -12.39 11.55 6.82
N THR A 16 -12.01 11.90 5.59
CA THR A 16 -11.96 10.97 4.45
C THR A 16 -10.52 10.55 4.19
N ILE A 17 -10.27 9.25 4.10
CA ILE A 17 -9.00 8.71 3.60
C ILE A 17 -9.08 8.63 2.08
N VAL A 18 -8.00 9.04 1.41
CA VAL A 18 -7.83 8.96 -0.04
C VAL A 18 -6.63 8.09 -0.37
N GLU A 19 -6.71 7.25 -1.40
CA GLU A 19 -5.58 6.46 -1.91
C GLU A 19 -5.71 6.15 -3.41
N ALA A 20 -4.58 5.99 -4.10
CA ALA A 20 -4.48 5.46 -5.45
C ALA A 20 -4.11 3.97 -5.42
N THR A 21 -5.08 3.09 -5.63
CA THR A 21 -4.85 1.64 -5.62
C THR A 21 -6.01 0.85 -6.18
N GLY A 22 -5.69 -0.25 -6.87
CA GLY A 22 -6.64 -1.32 -7.22
C GLY A 22 -6.30 -2.66 -6.59
N GLY A 23 -5.44 -2.67 -5.57
CA GLY A 23 -4.86 -3.86 -4.97
C GLY A 23 -5.25 -4.09 -3.51
N SER A 24 -4.43 -4.87 -2.81
CA SER A 24 -4.60 -5.20 -1.39
C SER A 24 -4.63 -3.96 -0.51
N THR A 25 -3.82 -2.94 -0.80
CA THR A 25 -3.86 -1.65 -0.06
C THR A 25 -5.27 -1.07 -0.02
N GLY A 26 -6.01 -1.13 -1.13
CA GLY A 26 -7.38 -0.60 -1.19
C GLY A 26 -8.34 -1.39 -0.32
N ALA A 27 -8.28 -2.72 -0.38
CA ALA A 27 -9.13 -3.57 0.46
C ALA A 27 -8.82 -3.38 1.95
N SER A 28 -7.53 -3.32 2.32
CA SER A 28 -7.11 -3.10 3.70
C SER A 28 -7.54 -1.73 4.22
N LEU A 29 -7.36 -0.66 3.43
CA LEU A 29 -7.80 0.68 3.82
C LEU A 29 -9.33 0.78 3.90
N ALA A 30 -10.07 0.14 3.00
CA ALA A 30 -11.53 0.10 3.08
C ALA A 30 -12.00 -0.57 4.37
N PHE A 31 -11.42 -1.72 4.71
CA PHE A 31 -11.72 -2.42 5.96
C PHE A 31 -11.40 -1.57 7.19
N VAL A 32 -10.18 -1.03 7.26
CA VAL A 32 -9.74 -0.20 8.39
C VAL A 32 -10.59 1.07 8.53
N SER A 33 -10.96 1.69 7.40
CA SER A 33 -11.82 2.88 7.39
C SER A 33 -13.22 2.58 7.92
N ALA A 34 -13.81 1.45 7.48
CA ALA A 34 -15.12 1.01 7.96
C ALA A 34 -15.13 0.76 9.48
N VAL A 35 -14.07 0.12 9.99
CA VAL A 35 -13.93 -0.18 11.43
C VAL A 35 -13.71 1.09 12.27
N LYS A 36 -12.89 2.03 11.77
CA LYS A 36 -12.53 3.26 12.50
C LYS A 36 -13.47 4.44 12.24
N GLY A 37 -14.46 4.30 11.37
CA GLY A 37 -15.45 5.35 11.07
C GLY A 37 -14.93 6.47 10.16
N TYR A 38 -13.97 6.16 9.29
CA TYR A 38 -13.53 7.07 8.22
C TYR A 38 -14.32 6.81 6.93
N ARG A 39 -14.57 7.86 6.16
CA ARG A 39 -14.94 7.66 4.75
C ARG A 39 -13.69 7.23 3.99
N PHE A 40 -13.82 6.34 3.03
CA PHE A 40 -12.72 5.95 2.17
C PHE A 40 -13.07 6.21 0.71
N LEU A 41 -12.23 7.02 0.06
CA LEU A 41 -12.34 7.36 -1.35
C LEU A 41 -11.10 6.85 -2.09
N VAL A 42 -11.28 5.83 -2.93
CA VAL A 42 -10.17 5.21 -3.66
C VAL A 42 -10.18 5.64 -5.13
N ALA A 43 -9.06 6.15 -5.62
CA ALA A 43 -8.82 6.28 -7.05
C ALA A 43 -8.33 4.92 -7.58
N CYS A 44 -9.09 4.34 -8.48
CA CYS A 44 -8.83 3.01 -9.05
C CYS A 44 -9.16 3.01 -10.55
N SER A 45 -9.00 1.89 -11.23
CA SER A 45 -9.34 1.73 -12.65
C SER A 45 -10.16 0.47 -12.89
N ASP A 46 -10.99 0.52 -13.93
CA ASP A 46 -11.73 -0.60 -14.50
C ASP A 46 -10.83 -1.65 -15.19
N ALA A 47 -9.54 -1.34 -15.42
CA ALA A 47 -8.54 -2.31 -15.85
C ALA A 47 -8.11 -3.30 -14.75
N PHE A 48 -8.40 -3.02 -13.47
CA PHE A 48 -8.20 -3.99 -12.39
C PHE A 48 -9.33 -5.02 -12.34
N SER A 49 -9.10 -6.14 -11.65
CA SER A 49 -10.11 -7.21 -11.61
C SER A 49 -11.40 -6.76 -10.92
N LYS A 50 -12.53 -7.22 -11.44
CA LYS A 50 -13.87 -6.86 -10.94
C LYS A 50 -14.06 -7.31 -9.49
N GLU A 51 -13.44 -8.42 -9.10
CA GLU A 51 -13.45 -8.96 -7.75
C GLU A 51 -12.82 -7.98 -6.76
N LYS A 52 -11.68 -7.35 -7.12
CA LYS A 52 -11.02 -6.36 -6.26
C LYS A 52 -11.87 -5.12 -6.07
N LEU A 53 -12.46 -4.60 -7.15
CA LEU A 53 -13.38 -3.46 -7.09
C LEU A 53 -14.59 -3.76 -6.19
N ARG A 54 -15.19 -4.94 -6.36
CA ARG A 54 -16.33 -5.40 -5.53
C ARG A 54 -15.95 -5.52 -4.07
N THR A 55 -14.80 -6.11 -3.74
CA THR A 55 -14.33 -6.21 -2.36
C THR A 55 -14.19 -4.83 -1.73
N ILE A 56 -13.53 -3.90 -2.42
CA ILE A 56 -13.34 -2.54 -1.91
C ILE A 56 -14.69 -1.82 -1.70
N SER A 57 -15.59 -1.86 -2.68
CA SER A 57 -16.92 -1.24 -2.56
C SER A 57 -17.80 -1.90 -1.50
N SER A 58 -17.74 -3.23 -1.32
CA SER A 58 -18.53 -3.94 -0.31
C SER A 58 -18.15 -3.56 1.13
N LEU A 59 -16.94 -3.04 1.32
CA LEU A 59 -16.45 -2.51 2.60
C LEU A 59 -16.83 -1.04 2.81
N GLY A 60 -17.69 -0.47 1.96
CA GLY A 60 -18.20 0.90 2.09
C GLY A 60 -17.30 1.97 1.46
N ALA A 61 -16.31 1.58 0.67
CA ALA A 61 -15.46 2.53 -0.05
C ALA A 61 -16.19 3.15 -1.24
N GLU A 62 -15.99 4.46 -1.44
CA GLU A 62 -16.33 5.15 -2.67
C GLU A 62 -15.21 4.94 -3.69
N VAL A 63 -15.56 4.38 -4.86
CA VAL A 63 -14.58 4.07 -5.91
C VAL A 63 -14.66 5.13 -7.01
N ASN A 64 -13.61 5.94 -7.13
CA ASN A 64 -13.42 6.86 -8.24
C ASN A 64 -12.67 6.15 -9.37
N LEU A 65 -13.40 5.75 -10.41
CA LEU A 65 -12.86 5.00 -11.54
C LEU A 65 -12.20 5.92 -12.57
N VAL A 66 -10.92 5.71 -12.81
CA VAL A 66 -10.16 6.18 -13.96
C VAL A 66 -10.28 5.13 -15.06
N HIS A 67 -11.00 5.46 -16.14
CA HIS A 67 -11.20 4.54 -17.26
C HIS A 67 -9.90 4.29 -18.03
N SER A 68 -9.58 3.01 -18.24
CA SER A 68 -8.57 2.59 -19.22
C SER A 68 -9.24 2.44 -20.59
N PRO A 69 -8.81 3.18 -21.63
CA PRO A 69 -9.42 3.09 -22.97
C PRO A 69 -9.40 1.67 -23.57
N SER A 70 -8.40 0.86 -23.18
CA SER A 70 -8.25 -0.52 -23.65
C SER A 70 -8.91 -1.56 -22.74
N GLY A 71 -9.39 -1.14 -21.56
CA GLY A 71 -9.80 -2.03 -20.48
C GLY A 71 -8.67 -2.88 -19.91
N LYS A 72 -7.42 -2.62 -20.30
CA LYS A 72 -6.22 -3.36 -19.86
C LYS A 72 -5.30 -2.46 -19.06
N PHE A 73 -4.41 -3.09 -18.31
CA PHE A 73 -3.33 -2.40 -17.62
C PHE A 73 -2.36 -1.81 -18.65
N THR A 74 -2.05 -0.53 -18.50
CA THR A 74 -1.12 0.22 -19.36
C THR A 74 -0.08 0.95 -18.50
N ALA A 75 1.06 1.31 -19.09
CA ALA A 75 2.15 1.96 -18.35
C ALA A 75 1.72 3.29 -17.71
N ASP A 76 0.80 4.03 -18.33
CA ASP A 76 0.28 5.30 -17.86
C ASP A 76 -0.84 5.17 -16.81
N LEU A 77 -1.31 3.96 -16.54
CA LEU A 77 -2.45 3.74 -15.66
C LEU A 77 -2.16 4.11 -14.21
N ILE A 78 -1.02 3.65 -13.68
CA ILE A 78 -0.61 3.95 -12.30
C ILE A 78 -0.39 5.47 -12.11
N PRO A 79 0.37 6.17 -12.97
CA PRO A 79 0.45 7.63 -12.92
C PRO A 79 -0.91 8.33 -12.95
N SER A 80 -1.86 7.81 -13.74
CA SER A 80 -3.20 8.41 -13.88
C SER A 80 -4.05 8.27 -12.61
N ILE A 81 -4.06 7.09 -11.97
CA ILE A 81 -4.77 6.93 -10.69
C ILE A 81 -4.10 7.70 -9.55
N VAL A 82 -2.77 7.85 -9.57
CA VAL A 82 -2.02 8.66 -8.59
C VAL A 82 -2.39 10.13 -8.71
N ARG A 83 -2.35 10.71 -9.92
CA ARG A 83 -2.81 12.09 -10.15
C ARG A 83 -4.25 12.30 -9.69
N ARG A 84 -5.11 11.32 -9.96
CA ARG A 84 -6.51 11.39 -9.52
C ARG A 84 -6.65 11.39 -8.00
N ALA A 85 -5.93 10.54 -7.28
CA ALA A 85 -5.92 10.55 -5.82
C ALA A 85 -5.37 11.88 -5.25
N GLU A 86 -4.32 12.42 -5.87
CA GLU A 86 -3.78 13.73 -5.49
C GLU A 86 -4.82 14.84 -5.63
N GLU A 87 -5.55 14.91 -6.75
CA GLU A 87 -6.65 15.86 -6.94
C GLU A 87 -7.72 15.71 -5.86
N LEU A 88 -8.19 14.47 -5.63
CA LEU A 88 -9.22 14.17 -4.63
C LEU A 88 -8.76 14.55 -3.23
N SER A 89 -7.47 14.40 -2.92
CA SER A 89 -6.92 14.71 -1.60
C SER A 89 -6.85 16.19 -1.26
N ARG A 90 -7.01 17.09 -2.24
CA ARG A 90 -6.97 18.56 -2.02
C ARG A 90 -8.21 19.10 -1.33
N ALA A 91 -9.29 18.32 -1.24
CA ALA A 91 -10.49 18.75 -0.53
C ALA A 91 -10.28 18.80 0.98
N GLU A 92 -11.00 19.69 1.65
CA GLU A 92 -10.92 19.84 3.10
C GLU A 92 -11.37 18.57 3.83
N GLY A 93 -10.66 18.21 4.91
CA GLY A 93 -10.96 17.01 5.68
C GLY A 93 -10.54 15.71 5.00
N HIS A 94 -9.75 15.77 3.93
CA HIS A 94 -9.16 14.60 3.29
C HIS A 94 -7.73 14.33 3.76
N TYR A 95 -7.38 13.06 3.87
CA TYR A 95 -6.03 12.59 4.18
C TYR A 95 -5.57 11.62 3.10
N TYR A 96 -4.51 11.97 2.37
CA TYR A 96 -3.91 11.09 1.37
C TYR A 96 -2.91 10.15 2.03
N THR A 97 -3.17 8.84 2.01
CA THR A 97 -2.22 7.86 2.55
C THR A 97 -0.94 7.77 1.73
N ASN A 98 -1.00 7.99 0.41
CA ASN A 98 0.14 8.07 -0.51
C ASN A 98 1.15 6.92 -0.32
N GLN A 99 0.72 5.67 -0.54
CA GLN A 99 1.55 4.47 -0.31
C GLN A 99 2.93 4.48 -1.00
N PHE A 100 3.13 5.29 -2.04
CA PHE A 100 4.40 5.39 -2.76
C PHE A 100 5.42 6.28 -2.05
N HIS A 101 4.99 7.19 -1.16
CA HIS A 101 5.86 8.13 -0.44
C HIS A 101 5.70 8.04 1.09
N ASN A 102 4.74 7.26 1.58
CA ASN A 102 4.45 7.14 2.99
C ASN A 102 5.31 6.06 3.68
N ASN A 103 6.20 6.51 4.55
CA ASN A 103 7.10 5.63 5.31
C ASN A 103 6.44 4.94 6.51
N ASP A 104 5.23 5.31 6.91
CA ASP A 104 4.52 4.68 8.03
C ASP A 104 4.21 3.20 7.76
N ALA A 105 4.12 2.80 6.49
CA ALA A 105 3.96 1.40 6.12
C ALA A 105 5.16 0.54 6.58
N LEU A 106 6.37 1.12 6.64
CA LEU A 106 7.57 0.41 7.07
C LEU A 106 7.49 -0.03 8.53
N ILE A 107 6.83 0.76 9.38
CA ILE A 107 6.61 0.42 10.80
C ILE A 107 5.73 -0.83 10.89
N GLY A 108 4.63 -0.87 10.13
CA GLY A 108 3.76 -2.04 10.08
C GLY A 108 4.48 -3.29 9.58
N TYR A 109 5.23 -3.17 8.48
CA TYR A 109 5.97 -4.29 7.90
C TYR A 109 7.18 -4.75 8.74
N ALA A 110 7.74 -3.91 9.60
CA ALA A 110 8.80 -4.32 10.53
C ALA A 110 8.32 -5.44 11.48
N THR A 111 7.02 -5.49 11.78
CA THR A 111 6.41 -6.55 12.61
C THR A 111 6.70 -7.94 12.03
N ILE A 112 6.58 -8.11 10.71
CA ILE A 112 6.92 -9.38 10.03
C ILE A 112 8.38 -9.74 10.28
N GLY A 113 9.30 -8.76 10.20
CA GLY A 113 10.71 -8.98 10.51
C GLY A 113 10.93 -9.43 11.96
N HIS A 114 10.24 -8.82 12.92
CA HIS A 114 10.34 -9.20 14.33
C HIS A 114 9.82 -10.62 14.57
N GLU A 115 8.66 -10.97 13.99
CA GLU A 115 8.10 -12.32 14.03
C GLU A 115 9.09 -13.36 13.48
N LEU A 116 9.65 -13.10 12.29
CA LEU A 116 10.67 -13.97 11.68
C LEU A 116 11.88 -14.15 12.60
N THR A 117 12.42 -13.08 13.17
CA THR A 117 13.58 -13.20 14.08
C THR A 117 13.27 -13.94 15.39
N SER A 118 12.00 -13.97 15.81
CA SER A 118 11.56 -14.73 16.98
C SER A 118 11.37 -16.21 16.65
N GLN A 119 10.89 -16.52 15.45
CA GLN A 119 10.65 -17.89 14.98
C GLN A 119 11.93 -18.60 14.54
N PHE A 120 12.90 -17.83 14.02
CA PHE A 120 14.21 -18.32 13.57
C PHE A 120 15.31 -17.70 14.45
N SER A 121 15.46 -18.23 15.67
CA SER A 121 16.45 -17.77 16.64
C SER A 121 17.90 -17.98 16.19
N ASP A 122 18.13 -18.98 15.34
CA ASP A 122 19.48 -19.41 14.94
C ASP A 122 20.02 -18.63 13.73
N GLY A 123 19.18 -17.78 13.12
CA GLY A 123 19.57 -16.95 11.98
C GLY A 123 18.68 -17.16 10.75
N ILE A 124 18.84 -16.24 9.78
CA ILE A 124 18.21 -16.33 8.46
C ILE A 124 19.30 -16.00 7.43
N ASP A 125 19.64 -16.95 6.56
CA ASP A 125 20.67 -16.74 5.53
C ASP A 125 20.17 -15.87 4.37
N ALA A 126 18.91 -16.02 3.99
CA ALA A 126 18.30 -15.27 2.91
C ALA A 126 16.81 -15.00 3.15
N PHE A 127 16.36 -13.82 2.73
CA PHE A 127 14.96 -13.43 2.66
C PHE A 127 14.63 -13.00 1.22
N CYS A 128 13.60 -13.62 0.64
CA CYS A 128 13.14 -13.35 -0.73
C CYS A 128 11.74 -12.72 -0.69
N GLY A 129 11.56 -11.55 -1.29
CA GLY A 129 10.28 -10.85 -1.30
C GLY A 129 9.98 -10.18 -2.64
N ALA A 130 8.73 -10.27 -3.08
CA ALA A 130 8.26 -9.54 -4.25
C ALA A 130 8.18 -8.02 -3.98
N VAL A 131 8.50 -7.20 -4.97
CA VAL A 131 8.43 -5.74 -4.87
C VAL A 131 7.18 -5.18 -5.55
N GLY A 132 6.46 -4.35 -4.79
CA GLY A 132 5.49 -3.38 -5.30
C GLY A 132 5.97 -1.98 -4.93
N THR A 133 5.44 -1.41 -3.84
CA THR A 133 5.93 -0.14 -3.27
C THR A 133 7.25 -0.26 -2.51
N ALA A 134 7.91 -1.42 -2.53
CA ALA A 134 9.06 -1.80 -1.70
C ALA A 134 8.86 -1.79 -0.16
N GLY A 135 7.72 -1.31 0.35
CA GLY A 135 7.51 -1.17 1.80
C GLY A 135 7.72 -2.45 2.62
N MET A 136 7.19 -3.58 2.13
CA MET A 136 7.31 -4.88 2.82
C MET A 136 8.76 -5.35 2.92
N VAL A 137 9.45 -5.44 1.78
CA VAL A 137 10.84 -5.90 1.77
C VAL A 137 11.76 -4.95 2.53
N THR A 138 11.55 -3.63 2.45
CA THR A 138 12.34 -2.65 3.22
C THR A 138 12.10 -2.76 4.71
N GLY A 139 10.84 -2.88 5.16
CA GLY A 139 10.51 -3.03 6.58
C GLY A 139 11.12 -4.28 7.19
N VAL A 140 10.96 -5.42 6.52
CA VAL A 140 11.53 -6.71 6.94
C VAL A 140 13.07 -6.67 6.92
N ALA A 141 13.67 -6.19 5.83
CA ALA A 141 15.12 -6.17 5.67
C ALA A 141 15.83 -5.34 6.74
N ARG A 142 15.24 -4.21 7.19
CA ARG A 142 15.80 -3.40 8.28
C ARG A 142 15.91 -4.19 9.57
N VAL A 143 14.87 -4.93 9.94
CA VAL A 143 14.87 -5.77 11.14
C VAL A 143 15.85 -6.93 11.00
N LEU A 144 15.80 -7.65 9.88
CA LEU A 144 16.69 -8.79 9.65
C LEU A 144 18.17 -8.38 9.67
N ARG A 145 18.56 -7.32 8.95
CA ARG A 145 19.96 -6.86 8.95
C ARG A 145 20.43 -6.31 10.29
N SER A 146 19.52 -5.80 11.13
CA SER A 146 19.88 -5.36 12.48
C SER A 146 20.22 -6.53 13.40
N LYS A 147 19.60 -7.70 13.22
CA LYS A 147 19.84 -8.88 14.06
C LYS A 147 20.84 -9.86 13.44
N TYR A 148 20.76 -10.06 12.13
CA TYR A 148 21.56 -10.98 11.33
C TYR A 148 22.16 -10.20 10.14
N PRO A 149 23.29 -9.50 10.34
CA PRO A 149 23.86 -8.61 9.31
C PRO A 149 24.24 -9.31 8.00
N SER A 150 24.47 -10.62 8.04
CA SER A 150 24.81 -11.46 6.89
C SER A 150 23.61 -11.89 6.04
N THR A 151 22.36 -11.63 6.47
CA THR A 151 21.17 -12.03 5.72
C THR A 151 21.15 -11.40 4.33
N LYS A 152 21.08 -12.25 3.31
CA LYS A 152 20.89 -11.83 1.92
C LYS A 152 19.44 -11.41 1.70
N ILE A 153 19.24 -10.24 1.11
CA ILE A 153 17.90 -9.74 0.76
C ILE A 153 17.78 -9.83 -0.76
N VAL A 154 16.83 -10.65 -1.22
CA VAL A 154 16.56 -10.89 -2.64
C VAL A 154 15.19 -10.31 -2.97
N VAL A 155 15.16 -9.44 -3.98
CA VAL A 155 13.94 -8.80 -4.44
C VAL A 155 13.50 -9.43 -5.75
N LEU A 156 12.21 -9.75 -5.87
CA LEU A 156 11.61 -10.28 -7.09
C LEU A 156 10.71 -9.21 -7.71
N GLU A 157 10.96 -8.83 -8.95
CA GLU A 157 10.07 -7.94 -9.72
C GLU A 157 9.52 -8.65 -10.97
N PRO A 158 8.27 -8.34 -11.39
CA PRO A 158 7.71 -8.88 -12.61
C PRO A 158 8.38 -8.27 -13.85
N ALA A 159 8.68 -9.10 -14.84
CA ALA A 159 9.30 -8.67 -16.10
C ALA A 159 8.41 -7.70 -16.89
N GLU A 160 7.10 -7.76 -16.69
CA GLU A 160 6.11 -6.90 -17.34
C GLU A 160 5.96 -5.53 -16.67
N SER A 161 6.60 -5.29 -15.52
CA SER A 161 6.61 -4.01 -14.82
C SER A 161 7.92 -3.82 -14.05
N PRO A 162 9.07 -3.77 -14.77
CA PRO A 162 10.37 -3.56 -14.13
C PRO A 162 10.46 -2.12 -13.61
N LEU A 163 11.00 -1.95 -12.41
CA LEU A 163 11.33 -0.64 -11.84
C LEU A 163 12.75 -0.59 -11.26
N LEU A 164 13.34 -1.76 -10.95
CA LEU A 164 14.67 -1.87 -10.37
C LEU A 164 15.74 -2.29 -11.38
N THR A 165 15.37 -3.10 -12.38
CA THR A 165 16.31 -3.62 -13.39
C THR A 165 16.38 -2.81 -14.68
N GLU A 166 15.68 -1.67 -14.76
CA GLU A 166 15.84 -0.69 -15.85
C GLU A 166 17.09 0.19 -15.71
#